data_AF-A0A7W1AAH8-F1
#
_entry.id   AF-A0A7W1AAH8-F1
#
_cell.length_a   1.000
_cell.length_b   1.000
_cell.length_c   1.000
_cell.angle_alpha   90.00
_cell.angle_beta   90.00
_cell.angle_gamma   90.00
#
_symmetry.space_group_name_H-M   'P 1'
#
loop_
_entity.id
_entity.type
_entity.pdbx_description
1 polymer ?
#
loop_
_entity_poly.entity_id
_entity_poly.type
_entity_poly.pdbx_seq_one_letter_code
_entity_poly.pdbx_strand_id
1 'polypeptide(L)'
;MNAYKFLAIGGNGRFSEFPWPRPVGMEPGTWVAAAEPLEDCRHGVHACTLGQLLDWMDDELWEIELDGKIVAGETMVVAERGRLLRQVVGWDGRTAQEFADACAWRARDYALSSLRRVGLTDEAERLVDAVELGELRAGAVAAFERSDGAAAELTGFAADAVSLAQGLRPEMWDAERPATLREPVQTPGAIAANLAFVVAHAAGREAVAAGGSETAYDAGFAAEREWQLGWLSERLGIRTDA
;
A
#
# COMPACT_ATOMS: atom_id res chain seq x y z
N MET A 1 -11.41 2.59 -22.76
CA MET A 1 -11.68 2.57 -21.31
C MET A 1 -10.62 3.41 -20.60
N ASN A 2 -11.01 4.34 -19.72
CA ASN A 2 -10.04 5.04 -18.88
C ASN A 2 -9.75 4.23 -17.61
N ALA A 3 -8.48 4.18 -17.24
CA ALA A 3 -7.98 3.44 -16.09
C ALA A 3 -6.74 4.16 -15.51
N TYR A 4 -6.08 3.53 -14.55
CA TYR A 4 -4.85 4.00 -13.93
C TYR A 4 -3.69 3.06 -14.20
N LYS A 5 -2.48 3.60 -14.22
CA LYS A 5 -1.26 2.81 -14.31
C LYS A 5 -0.21 3.37 -13.38
N PHE A 6 0.27 2.52 -12.49
CA PHE A 6 1.50 2.78 -11.76
C PHE A 6 2.72 2.40 -12.57
N LEU A 7 3.75 3.23 -12.48
CA LEU A 7 5.05 3.07 -13.10
C LEU A 7 6.13 3.36 -12.05
N ALA A 8 7.28 2.73 -12.22
CA ALA A 8 8.48 3.12 -11.51
C ALA A 8 8.97 4.49 -12.02
N ILE A 9 9.87 5.11 -11.24
CA ILE A 9 10.51 6.39 -11.57
C ILE A 9 10.99 6.41 -13.03
N GLY A 10 10.63 7.48 -13.74
CA GLY A 10 10.97 7.69 -15.14
C GLY A 10 9.94 7.14 -16.14
N GLY A 11 8.77 6.68 -15.67
CA GLY A 11 7.71 6.14 -16.52
C GLY A 11 8.00 4.73 -17.03
N ASN A 12 8.69 3.91 -16.23
CA ASN A 12 9.03 2.54 -16.61
C ASN A 12 8.06 1.54 -15.97
N GLY A 13 7.69 0.49 -16.71
CA GLY A 13 6.90 -0.60 -16.13
C GLY A 13 7.64 -1.27 -14.98
N ARG A 14 7.01 -1.38 -13.81
CA ARG A 14 7.63 -1.94 -12.58
C ARG A 14 8.33 -3.28 -12.80
N PHE A 15 7.65 -4.21 -13.48
CA PHE A 15 8.14 -5.57 -13.69
C PHE A 15 8.76 -5.79 -15.06
N SER A 16 8.27 -5.08 -16.09
CA SER A 16 8.75 -5.26 -17.47
C SER A 16 9.90 -4.34 -17.83
N GLU A 17 10.20 -3.34 -17.00
CA GLU A 17 11.12 -2.22 -17.27
C GLU A 17 10.80 -1.46 -18.57
N PHE A 18 9.60 -1.69 -19.13
CA PHE A 18 9.23 -1.14 -20.42
C PHE A 18 9.09 0.39 -20.31
N PRO A 19 9.82 1.18 -21.12
CA PRO A 19 9.76 2.63 -21.07
C PRO A 19 8.48 3.12 -21.76
N TRP A 20 7.50 3.56 -21.00
CA TRP A 20 6.22 3.98 -21.57
C TRP A 20 6.35 5.30 -22.35
N PRO A 21 5.77 5.39 -23.56
CA PRO A 21 5.65 6.66 -24.26
C PRO A 21 4.83 7.65 -23.41
N ARG A 22 5.49 8.68 -22.90
CA ARG A 22 4.86 9.70 -22.06
C ARG A 22 4.21 10.79 -22.92
N PRO A 23 3.12 11.40 -22.43
CA PRO A 23 2.52 12.56 -23.08
C PRO A 23 3.51 13.74 -23.16
N VAL A 24 3.34 14.58 -24.18
CA VAL A 24 4.12 15.81 -24.39
C VAL A 24 3.15 16.98 -24.40
N GLY A 25 3.21 17.81 -23.36
CA GLY A 25 2.22 18.87 -23.16
C GLY A 25 0.83 18.26 -22.93
N MET A 26 -0.13 18.59 -23.80
CA MET A 26 -1.50 18.06 -23.75
C MET A 26 -1.72 16.83 -24.64
N GLU A 27 -0.71 16.45 -25.44
CA GLU A 27 -0.83 15.31 -26.35
C GLU A 27 -0.58 13.99 -25.60
N PRO A 28 -1.50 13.02 -25.66
CA PRO A 28 -1.29 11.69 -25.09
C PRO A 28 -0.04 11.00 -25.63
N GLY A 29 0.48 10.04 -24.87
CA GLY A 29 1.53 9.14 -25.32
C GLY A 29 1.12 8.31 -26.55
N THR A 30 2.11 7.76 -27.24
CA THR A 30 1.87 6.81 -28.33
C THR A 30 1.24 5.52 -27.81
N TRP A 31 0.35 4.93 -28.60
CA TRP A 31 -0.21 3.62 -28.32
C TRP A 31 0.86 2.54 -28.20
N VAL A 32 0.81 1.79 -27.10
CA VAL A 32 1.55 0.55 -26.87
C VAL A 32 0.57 -0.59 -27.08
N ALA A 33 0.96 -1.59 -27.86
CA ALA A 33 0.14 -2.77 -28.15
C ALA A 33 0.88 -4.05 -27.78
N ALA A 34 0.13 -5.03 -27.28
CA ALA A 34 0.56 -6.41 -27.09
C ALA A 34 -0.15 -7.32 -28.11
N ALA A 35 0.51 -8.38 -28.53
CA ALA A 35 -0.11 -9.39 -29.38
C ALA A 35 -1.07 -10.27 -28.55
N GLU A 36 -1.97 -11.01 -29.19
CA GLU A 36 -2.72 -12.06 -28.50
C GLU A 36 -1.85 -13.32 -28.28
N PRO A 37 -2.14 -14.15 -27.24
CA PRO A 37 -3.24 -14.01 -26.28
C PRO A 37 -2.92 -13.05 -25.14
N LEU A 38 -3.97 -12.38 -24.62
CA LEU A 38 -3.88 -11.64 -23.37
C LEU A 38 -3.86 -12.62 -22.19
N GLU A 39 -2.91 -12.46 -21.30
CA GLU A 39 -2.70 -13.28 -20.11
C GLU A 39 -2.44 -12.42 -18.88
N ASP A 40 -3.23 -12.63 -17.83
CA ASP A 40 -3.06 -11.96 -16.54
C ASP A 40 -1.62 -12.11 -16.03
N CYS A 41 -1.05 -11.00 -15.57
CA CYS A 41 0.35 -10.87 -15.13
C CYS A 41 1.45 -11.21 -16.15
N ARG A 42 1.13 -11.75 -17.35
CA ARG A 42 2.13 -12.28 -18.30
C ARG A 42 2.18 -11.54 -19.62
N HIS A 43 1.04 -11.22 -20.22
CA HIS A 43 0.98 -10.71 -21.57
C HIS A 43 -0.20 -9.75 -21.78
N GLY A 44 0.09 -8.53 -22.22
CA GLY A 44 -0.92 -7.49 -22.40
C GLY A 44 -0.50 -6.14 -21.83
N VAL A 45 -1.32 -5.12 -22.06
CA VAL A 45 -1.21 -3.84 -21.37
C VAL A 45 -1.94 -3.94 -20.04
N HIS A 46 -1.20 -4.05 -18.94
CA HIS A 46 -1.75 -4.04 -17.58
C HIS A 46 -2.04 -2.62 -17.11
N ALA A 47 -3.20 -2.43 -16.50
CA ALA A 47 -3.63 -1.22 -15.80
C ALA A 47 -4.50 -1.63 -14.60
N CYS A 48 -4.98 -0.66 -13.83
CA CYS A 48 -5.89 -0.90 -12.72
C CYS A 48 -7.08 0.06 -12.78
N THR A 49 -8.25 -0.41 -12.37
CA THR A 49 -9.35 0.48 -12.01
C THR A 49 -9.04 1.19 -10.70
N LEU A 50 -9.89 2.16 -10.31
CA LEU A 50 -9.73 2.82 -9.02
C LEU A 50 -9.80 1.84 -7.85
N GLY A 51 -10.72 0.87 -7.88
CA GLY A 51 -10.85 -0.16 -6.84
C GLY A 51 -9.63 -1.10 -6.73
N GLN A 52 -8.79 -1.13 -7.77
CA GLN A 52 -7.58 -1.96 -7.87
C GLN A 52 -6.30 -1.16 -7.61
N LEU A 53 -6.42 0.15 -7.32
CA LEU A 53 -5.28 1.06 -7.24
C LEU A 53 -4.25 0.61 -6.20
N LEU A 54 -4.74 0.17 -5.04
CA LEU A 54 -3.92 -0.21 -3.89
C LEU A 54 -3.11 -1.50 -4.11
N ASP A 55 -3.42 -2.31 -5.13
CA ASP A 55 -2.69 -3.56 -5.42
C ASP A 55 -1.49 -3.32 -6.34
N TRP A 56 -1.41 -2.15 -6.99
CA TRP A 56 -0.40 -1.85 -8.01
C TRP A 56 0.49 -0.66 -7.69
N MET A 57 0.39 -0.11 -6.48
CA MET A 57 1.10 1.11 -6.07
C MET A 57 2.60 1.06 -6.37
N ASP A 58 3.10 2.18 -6.89
CA ASP A 58 4.49 2.46 -7.22
C ASP A 58 4.72 3.98 -7.23
N ASP A 59 5.88 4.45 -7.70
CA ASP A 59 6.29 5.86 -7.57
C ASP A 59 5.54 6.86 -8.45
N GLU A 60 5.07 6.46 -9.63
CA GLU A 60 4.37 7.36 -10.55
C GLU A 60 2.99 6.81 -10.91
N LEU A 61 1.94 7.60 -10.66
CA LEU A 61 0.58 7.28 -11.04
C LEU A 61 0.18 8.03 -12.32
N TRP A 62 -0.38 7.30 -13.27
CA TRP A 62 -0.80 7.84 -14.57
C TRP A 62 -2.25 7.49 -14.86
N GLU A 63 -2.96 8.39 -15.53
CA GLU A 63 -4.17 8.04 -16.26
C GLU A 63 -3.78 7.38 -17.58
N ILE A 64 -4.46 6.28 -17.91
CA ILE A 64 -4.23 5.52 -19.14
C ILE A 64 -5.56 5.30 -19.86
N GLU A 65 -5.53 5.45 -21.18
CA GLU A 65 -6.60 5.00 -22.06
C GLU A 65 -6.26 3.60 -22.58
N LEU A 66 -7.21 2.68 -22.44
CA LEU A 66 -7.15 1.30 -22.94
C LEU A 66 -8.12 1.11 -24.10
N ASP A 67 -7.75 0.28 -25.07
CA ASP A 67 -8.59 -0.03 -26.21
C ASP A 67 -8.30 -1.45 -26.77
N GLY A 68 -9.17 -1.92 -27.66
CA GLY A 68 -9.21 -3.29 -28.15
C GLY A 68 -9.94 -4.22 -27.18
N LYS A 69 -9.58 -5.51 -27.18
CA LYS A 69 -10.06 -6.46 -26.18
C LYS A 69 -9.52 -6.09 -24.80
N ILE A 70 -10.43 -6.06 -23.82
CA ILE A 70 -10.13 -5.76 -22.42
C ILE A 70 -10.66 -6.91 -21.57
N VAL A 71 -9.80 -7.46 -20.73
CA VAL A 71 -10.12 -8.48 -19.74
C VAL A 71 -9.99 -7.86 -18.36
N ALA A 72 -11.09 -7.85 -17.60
CA ALA A 72 -11.07 -7.42 -16.21
C ALA A 72 -10.77 -8.63 -15.32
N GLY A 73 -9.67 -8.57 -14.60
CA GLY A 73 -9.32 -9.49 -13.52
C GLY A 73 -9.72 -8.92 -12.15
N GLU A 74 -9.43 -9.68 -11.10
CA GLU A 74 -9.74 -9.29 -9.72
C GLU A 74 -8.92 -8.06 -9.29
N THR A 75 -7.60 -8.13 -9.46
CA THR A 75 -6.69 -7.07 -9.02
C THR A 75 -6.22 -6.16 -10.15
N MET A 76 -6.49 -6.46 -11.42
CA MET A 76 -6.02 -5.65 -12.55
C MET A 76 -6.98 -5.70 -13.75
N VAL A 77 -6.71 -4.87 -14.75
CA VAL A 77 -7.28 -4.99 -16.10
C VAL A 77 -6.15 -5.19 -17.11
N VAL A 78 -6.40 -6.02 -18.12
CA VAL A 78 -5.46 -6.32 -19.20
C VAL A 78 -6.10 -5.99 -20.53
N ALA A 79 -5.41 -5.19 -21.35
CA ALA A 79 -5.89 -4.77 -22.67
C ALA A 79 -4.92 -5.11 -23.79
N GLU A 80 -5.43 -5.18 -25.02
CA GLU A 80 -4.60 -5.28 -26.24
C GLU A 80 -3.71 -4.07 -26.43
N ARG A 81 -4.22 -2.86 -26.17
CA ARG A 81 -3.44 -1.64 -26.29
C ARG A 81 -3.80 -0.59 -25.25
N GLY A 82 -2.83 0.26 -24.95
CA GLY A 82 -3.02 1.42 -24.08
C GLY A 82 -2.07 2.57 -24.38
N ARG A 83 -2.43 3.77 -23.95
CA ARG A 83 -1.55 4.95 -23.99
C ARG A 83 -1.72 5.83 -22.76
N LEU A 84 -0.62 6.37 -22.25
CA LEU A 84 -0.65 7.30 -21.12
C LEU A 84 -1.31 8.61 -21.55
N LEU A 85 -2.24 9.12 -20.75
CA LEU A 85 -2.92 10.37 -20.99
C LEU A 85 -2.23 11.52 -20.26
N ARG A 86 -2.12 11.41 -18.94
CA ARG A 86 -1.47 12.41 -18.08
C ARG A 86 -0.99 11.77 -16.79
N GLN A 87 0.02 12.38 -16.17
CA GLN A 87 0.45 12.01 -14.83
C GLN A 87 -0.53 12.57 -13.81
N VAL A 88 -0.84 11.78 -12.78
CA VAL A 88 -1.54 12.25 -11.58
C VAL A 88 -0.50 12.90 -10.67
N VAL A 89 -0.22 14.18 -10.90
CA VAL A 89 0.84 14.94 -10.19
C VAL A 89 0.63 15.04 -8.68
N GLY A 90 -0.58 14.79 -8.19
CA GLY A 90 -0.87 14.69 -6.77
C GLY A 90 -0.32 13.42 -6.12
N TRP A 91 0.09 12.42 -6.90
CA TRP A 91 0.84 11.27 -6.40
C TRP A 91 2.34 11.48 -6.68
N ASP A 92 3.05 11.88 -5.62
CA ASP A 92 4.49 12.07 -5.62
C ASP A 92 5.12 11.42 -4.38
N GLY A 93 6.45 11.48 -4.27
CA GLY A 93 7.16 10.87 -3.14
C GLY A 93 6.74 11.43 -1.77
N ARG A 94 6.29 12.69 -1.71
CA ARG A 94 5.78 13.30 -0.49
C ARG A 94 4.42 12.70 -0.12
N THR A 95 3.50 12.61 -1.08
CA THR A 95 2.16 12.07 -0.86
C THR A 95 2.21 10.58 -0.54
N ALA A 96 3.13 9.84 -1.16
CA ALA A 96 3.39 8.44 -0.82
C ALA A 96 3.88 8.30 0.63
N GLN A 97 4.77 9.18 1.09
CA GLN A 97 5.21 9.21 2.48
C GLN A 97 4.07 9.57 3.45
N GLU A 98 3.27 10.59 3.13
CA GLU A 98 2.11 10.97 3.93
C GLU A 98 1.10 9.82 4.06
N PHE A 99 0.93 9.01 3.00
CA PHE A 99 0.11 7.81 3.03
C PHE A 99 0.70 6.71 3.91
N ALA A 100 2.01 6.46 3.79
CA ALA A 100 2.75 5.52 4.64
C ALA A 100 2.61 5.87 6.12
N ASP A 101 2.79 7.14 6.47
CA ASP A 101 2.64 7.64 7.84
C ASP A 101 1.20 7.46 8.33
N ALA A 102 0.21 7.76 7.48
CA ALA A 102 -1.19 7.54 7.82
C ALA A 102 -1.51 6.06 8.09
N CYS A 103 -0.95 5.13 7.30
CA CYS A 103 -1.06 3.69 7.56
C CYS A 103 -0.39 3.28 8.88
N ALA A 104 0.78 3.84 9.22
CA ALA A 104 1.43 3.57 10.51
C ALA A 104 0.56 4.01 11.71
N TRP A 105 -0.12 5.16 11.59
CA TRP A 105 -1.09 5.60 12.59
C TRP A 105 -2.34 4.71 12.65
N ARG A 106 -2.78 4.13 11.53
CA ARG A 106 -3.84 3.10 11.55
C ARG A 106 -3.41 1.84 12.31
N ALA A 107 -2.17 1.40 12.13
CA ALA A 107 -1.60 0.26 12.87
C ALA A 107 -1.62 0.49 14.39
N ARG A 108 -1.31 1.71 14.85
CA ARG A 108 -1.47 2.12 16.25
C ARG A 108 -2.89 1.87 16.74
N ASP A 109 -3.91 2.28 15.99
CA ASP A 109 -5.30 2.18 16.44
C ASP A 109 -5.74 0.72 16.67
N TYR A 110 -5.24 -0.20 15.85
CA TYR A 110 -5.47 -1.63 16.05
C TYR A 110 -4.76 -2.18 17.30
N ALA A 111 -3.50 -1.77 17.52
CA ALA A 111 -2.76 -2.11 18.73
C ALA A 111 -3.46 -1.57 19.99
N LEU A 112 -3.93 -0.31 19.95
CA LEU A 112 -4.70 0.32 21.03
C LEU A 112 -5.94 -0.47 21.39
N SER A 113 -6.74 -0.85 20.40
CA SER A 113 -7.94 -1.66 20.57
C SER A 113 -7.63 -2.98 21.30
N SER A 114 -6.57 -3.67 20.87
CA SER A 114 -6.19 -4.96 21.45
C SER A 114 -5.62 -4.83 22.86
N LEU A 115 -4.75 -3.85 23.13
CA LEU A 115 -4.17 -3.61 24.46
C LEU A 115 -5.25 -3.32 25.51
N ARG A 116 -6.22 -2.45 25.15
CA ARG A 116 -7.37 -2.14 26.03
C ARG A 116 -8.20 -3.39 26.34
N ARG A 117 -8.39 -4.27 25.36
CA ARG A 117 -9.17 -5.51 25.52
C ARG A 117 -8.54 -6.48 26.52
N VAL A 118 -7.22 -6.52 26.59
CA VAL A 118 -6.46 -7.37 27.53
C VAL A 118 -6.10 -6.65 28.84
N GLY A 119 -6.57 -5.41 29.03
CA GLY A 119 -6.39 -4.65 30.28
C GLY A 119 -5.03 -3.95 30.42
N LEU A 120 -4.20 -3.92 29.37
CA LEU A 120 -2.91 -3.19 29.33
C LEU A 120 -3.15 -1.71 29.04
N THR A 121 -3.80 -1.04 30.00
CA THR A 121 -4.28 0.34 29.83
C THR A 121 -3.13 1.34 29.78
N ASP A 122 -2.10 1.17 30.61
CA ASP A 122 -0.95 2.08 30.65
C ASP A 122 -0.10 2.00 29.37
N GLU A 123 0.01 0.81 28.78
CA GLU A 123 0.61 0.61 27.45
C GLU A 123 -0.23 1.30 26.36
N ALA A 124 -1.56 1.15 26.40
CA ALA A 124 -2.45 1.78 25.44
C ALA A 124 -2.36 3.32 25.51
N GLU A 125 -2.42 3.91 26.71
CA GLU A 125 -2.35 5.37 26.85
C GLU A 125 -0.99 5.93 26.39
N ARG A 126 0.12 5.19 26.59
CA ARG A 126 1.42 5.57 26.00
C ARG A 126 1.39 5.66 24.48
N LEU A 127 0.63 4.80 23.79
CA LEU A 127 0.48 4.90 22.34
C LEU A 127 -0.45 6.06 21.94
N VAL A 128 -1.44 6.41 22.76
CA VAL A 128 -2.31 7.59 22.55
C VAL A 128 -1.50 8.88 22.66
N ASP A 129 -0.61 8.96 23.65
CA ASP A 129 0.20 10.15 23.94
C ASP A 129 1.32 10.40 22.92
N ALA A 130 1.64 9.41 22.08
CA ALA A 130 2.64 9.56 21.03
C ALA A 130 2.14 10.55 19.96
N VAL A 131 2.90 11.64 19.78
CA VAL A 131 2.61 12.66 18.76
C VAL A 131 3.53 12.54 17.55
N GLU A 132 4.68 11.89 17.71
CA GLU A 132 5.63 11.60 16.65
C GLU A 132 5.76 10.09 16.40
N LEU A 133 6.08 9.71 15.16
CA LEU A 133 6.26 8.29 14.81
C LEU A 133 7.35 7.60 15.66
N GLY A 134 8.44 8.30 15.98
CA GLY A 134 9.50 7.76 16.84
C GLY A 134 9.00 7.38 18.25
N GLU A 135 8.11 8.19 18.82
CA GLU A 135 7.49 7.93 20.13
C GLU A 135 6.53 6.74 20.02
N LEU A 136 5.74 6.69 18.94
CA LEU A 136 4.84 5.57 18.66
C LEU A 136 5.62 4.25 18.58
N ARG A 137 6.73 4.21 17.85
CA ARG A 137 7.58 3.01 17.76
C ARG A 137 8.08 2.57 19.13
N ALA A 138 8.63 3.50 19.91
CA ALA A 138 9.17 3.19 21.24
C ALA A 138 8.06 2.65 22.18
N GLY A 139 6.88 3.27 22.16
CA GLY A 139 5.72 2.80 22.90
C GLY A 139 5.25 1.41 22.45
N ALA A 140 5.19 1.17 21.14
CA ALA A 140 4.75 -0.09 20.57
C ALA A 140 5.70 -1.25 20.90
N VAL A 141 7.01 -1.03 20.83
CA VAL A 141 8.02 -2.01 21.27
C VAL A 141 7.88 -2.32 22.76
N ALA A 142 7.74 -1.30 23.59
CA ALA A 142 7.56 -1.53 25.03
C ALA A 142 6.24 -2.26 25.35
N ALA A 143 5.18 -2.02 24.58
CA ALA A 143 3.90 -2.73 24.73
C ALA A 143 4.00 -4.19 24.25
N PHE A 144 4.74 -4.44 23.17
CA PHE A 144 5.04 -5.78 22.67
C PHE A 144 5.68 -6.67 23.74
N GLU A 145 6.70 -6.17 24.43
CA GLU A 145 7.39 -6.89 25.51
C GLU A 145 6.50 -7.22 26.73
N ARG A 146 5.36 -6.55 26.85
CA ARG A 146 4.44 -6.62 28.01
C ARG A 146 3.13 -7.31 27.69
N SER A 147 2.92 -7.69 26.44
CA SER A 147 1.69 -8.30 25.95
C SER A 147 1.93 -9.71 25.43
N ASP A 148 0.84 -10.45 25.26
CA ASP A 148 0.84 -11.80 24.70
C ASP A 148 -0.27 -11.92 23.65
N GLY A 149 -0.21 -12.98 22.84
CA GLY A 149 -1.23 -13.31 21.85
C GLY A 149 -1.48 -12.17 20.86
N ALA A 150 -2.75 -11.88 20.57
CA ALA A 150 -3.13 -10.87 19.60
C ALA A 150 -2.65 -9.44 19.95
N ALA A 151 -2.53 -9.12 21.24
CA ALA A 151 -2.02 -7.81 21.66
C ALA A 151 -0.52 -7.66 21.37
N ALA A 152 0.27 -8.72 21.58
CA ALA A 152 1.67 -8.75 21.14
C ALA A 152 1.77 -8.65 19.62
N GLU A 153 0.99 -9.45 18.90
CA GLU A 153 1.02 -9.43 17.42
C GLU A 153 0.73 -8.02 16.86
N LEU A 154 -0.32 -7.34 17.34
CA LEU A 154 -0.71 -6.02 16.83
C LEU A 154 0.22 -4.89 17.25
N THR A 155 0.82 -4.96 18.46
CA THR A 155 1.84 -3.98 18.86
C THR A 155 3.14 -4.17 18.09
N GLY A 156 3.52 -5.42 17.77
CA GLY A 156 4.60 -5.75 16.85
C GLY A 156 4.36 -5.15 15.46
N PHE A 157 3.16 -5.36 14.89
CA PHE A 157 2.79 -4.75 13.62
C PHE A 157 2.86 -3.22 13.65
N ALA A 158 2.43 -2.57 14.74
CA ALA A 158 2.54 -1.11 14.87
C ALA A 158 4.01 -0.63 14.89
N ALA A 159 4.89 -1.32 15.62
CA ALA A 159 6.32 -0.99 15.64
C ALA A 159 7.00 -1.19 14.27
N ASP A 160 6.66 -2.28 13.58
CA ASP A 160 7.18 -2.58 12.24
C ASP A 160 6.66 -1.60 11.20
N ALA A 161 5.37 -1.24 11.26
CA ALA A 161 4.78 -0.26 10.37
C ALA A 161 5.48 1.11 10.48
N VAL A 162 5.77 1.57 11.71
CA VAL A 162 6.56 2.80 11.89
C VAL A 162 7.97 2.66 11.31
N SER A 163 8.65 1.55 11.59
CA SER A 163 10.01 1.32 11.11
C SER A 163 10.05 1.39 9.58
N LEU A 164 9.15 0.68 8.91
CA LEU A 164 9.02 0.68 7.45
C LEU A 164 8.66 2.07 6.90
N ALA A 165 7.77 2.82 7.55
CA ALA A 165 7.42 4.18 7.15
C ALA A 165 8.64 5.11 7.16
N GLN A 166 9.56 4.90 8.10
CA GLN A 166 10.81 5.65 8.19
C GLN A 166 11.93 5.12 7.27
N GLY A 167 11.62 4.16 6.39
CA GLY A 167 12.59 3.49 5.52
C GLY A 167 13.55 2.57 6.26
N LEU A 168 13.24 2.24 7.52
CA LEU A 168 13.99 1.30 8.34
C LEU A 168 13.41 -0.11 8.17
N ARG A 169 14.25 -1.13 8.33
CA ARG A 169 13.78 -2.51 8.41
C ARG A 169 13.55 -2.92 9.86
N PRO A 170 12.62 -3.84 10.12
CA PRO A 170 12.59 -4.57 11.39
C PRO A 170 13.94 -5.25 11.64
N GLU A 171 14.47 -5.13 12.86
CA GLU A 171 15.80 -5.64 13.23
C GLU A 171 15.95 -7.16 12.98
N MET A 172 14.84 -7.91 13.07
CA MET A 172 14.80 -9.34 12.78
C MET A 172 15.12 -9.68 11.32
N TRP A 173 14.85 -8.78 10.37
CA TRP A 173 15.18 -9.00 8.95
C TRP A 173 16.67 -8.78 8.67
N ASP A 174 17.37 -7.99 9.49
CA ASP A 174 18.82 -7.77 9.34
C ASP A 174 19.64 -8.91 9.97
N ALA A 175 19.12 -9.60 10.99
CA ALA A 175 19.84 -10.66 11.71
C ALA A 175 20.20 -11.88 10.85
N GLU A 176 19.44 -12.17 9.79
CA GLU A 176 19.63 -13.34 8.94
C GLU A 176 20.36 -13.04 7.62
N ARG A 177 20.81 -11.80 7.39
CA ARG A 177 21.25 -11.36 6.05
C ARG A 177 22.78 -11.35 5.85
N PRO A 178 23.28 -11.88 4.72
CA PRO A 178 24.68 -11.70 4.32
C PRO A 178 25.01 -10.22 4.05
N ALA A 179 26.12 -9.73 4.60
CA ALA A 179 26.60 -8.35 4.44
C ALA A 179 26.93 -7.93 2.98
N THR A 180 26.90 -8.86 2.03
CA THR A 180 27.30 -8.65 0.63
C THR A 180 26.13 -8.29 -0.30
N LEU A 181 24.88 -8.43 0.14
CA LEU A 181 23.71 -8.05 -0.64
C LEU A 181 23.50 -6.53 -0.55
N ARG A 182 23.81 -5.81 -1.63
CA ARG A 182 23.33 -4.43 -1.81
C ARG A 182 21.87 -4.47 -2.19
N GLU A 183 21.03 -3.94 -1.32
CA GLU A 183 19.62 -3.85 -1.60
C GLU A 183 19.29 -2.61 -2.44
N PRO A 184 18.25 -2.70 -3.29
CA PRO A 184 17.67 -1.51 -3.87
C PRO A 184 17.08 -0.65 -2.76
N VAL A 185 17.41 0.65 -2.79
CA VAL A 185 16.80 1.66 -1.93
C VAL A 185 15.29 1.60 -2.15
N GLN A 186 14.52 1.39 -1.08
CA GLN A 186 13.06 1.41 -1.16
C GLN A 186 12.63 2.84 -1.51
N THR A 187 11.85 2.97 -2.57
CA THR A 187 11.28 4.24 -2.98
C THR A 187 10.05 4.55 -2.13
N PRO A 188 9.63 5.83 -2.01
CA PRO A 188 8.42 6.17 -1.26
C PRO A 188 7.18 5.42 -1.73
N GLY A 189 7.01 5.21 -3.04
CA GLY A 189 5.90 4.43 -3.59
C GLY A 189 5.94 2.96 -3.16
N ALA A 190 7.13 2.35 -3.11
CA ALA A 190 7.31 0.97 -2.63
C ALA A 190 7.02 0.83 -1.12
N ILE A 191 7.45 1.81 -0.31
CA ILE A 191 7.16 1.86 1.13
C ILE A 191 5.64 1.95 1.35
N ALA A 192 4.99 2.89 0.66
CA ALA A 192 3.55 3.07 0.70
C ALA A 192 2.78 1.79 0.35
N ALA A 193 3.17 1.10 -0.73
CA ALA A 193 2.53 -0.14 -1.17
C ALA A 193 2.62 -1.25 -0.10
N ASN A 194 3.82 -1.46 0.45
CA ASN A 194 4.06 -2.49 1.45
C ASN A 194 3.30 -2.21 2.75
N LEU A 195 3.31 -0.95 3.21
CA LEU A 195 2.60 -0.57 4.44
C LEU A 195 1.10 -0.71 4.31
N ALA A 196 0.51 -0.26 3.21
CA ALA A 196 -0.92 -0.40 2.99
C ALA A 196 -1.36 -1.86 3.11
N PHE A 197 -0.58 -2.78 2.52
CA PHE A 197 -0.86 -4.21 2.59
C PHE A 197 -0.71 -4.77 4.01
N VAL A 198 0.42 -4.51 4.67
CA VAL A 198 0.68 -5.02 6.04
C VAL A 198 -0.33 -4.49 7.05
N VAL A 199 -0.72 -3.23 6.94
CA VAL A 199 -1.70 -2.62 7.86
C VAL A 199 -3.11 -3.17 7.62
N ALA A 200 -3.47 -3.50 6.38
CA ALA A 200 -4.72 -4.22 6.10
C ALA A 200 -4.72 -5.64 6.71
N HIS A 201 -3.57 -6.33 6.72
CA HIS A 201 -3.43 -7.57 7.48
C HIS A 201 -3.63 -7.36 8.99
N ALA A 202 -3.01 -6.33 9.58
CA ALA A 202 -3.19 -5.99 10.98
C ALA A 202 -4.67 -5.72 11.33
N ALA A 203 -5.40 -5.05 10.44
CA ALA A 203 -6.84 -4.83 10.57
C ALA A 203 -7.64 -6.13 10.63
N GLY A 204 -7.35 -7.07 9.72
CA GLY A 204 -7.99 -8.39 9.71
C GLY A 204 -7.69 -9.17 10.99
N ARG A 205 -6.44 -9.14 11.47
CA ARG A 205 -6.05 -9.79 12.72
C ARG A 205 -6.71 -9.17 13.95
N GLU A 206 -6.87 -7.84 13.97
CA GLU A 206 -7.63 -7.16 15.01
C GLU A 206 -9.10 -7.58 15.00
N ALA A 207 -9.73 -7.66 13.83
CA ALA A 207 -11.11 -8.10 13.71
C ALA A 207 -11.33 -9.53 14.22
N VAL A 208 -10.39 -10.44 13.93
CA VAL A 208 -10.39 -11.81 14.50
C VAL A 208 -10.26 -11.77 16.02
N ALA A 209 -9.31 -11.00 16.55
CA ALA A 209 -9.11 -10.87 17.99
C ALA A 209 -10.33 -10.25 18.70
N ALA A 210 -11.01 -9.30 18.05
CA ALA A 210 -12.19 -8.63 18.56
C ALA A 210 -13.44 -9.50 18.53
N GLY A 211 -13.65 -10.22 17.42
CA GLY A 211 -14.84 -11.04 17.19
C GLY A 211 -14.72 -12.49 17.66
N GLY A 212 -13.51 -12.97 17.93
CA GLY A 212 -13.24 -14.36 18.28
C GLY A 212 -13.50 -15.36 17.14
N SER A 213 -13.49 -14.90 15.89
CA SER A 213 -13.77 -15.73 14.71
C SER A 213 -12.82 -15.39 13.56
N GLU A 214 -12.20 -16.41 12.98
CA GLU A 214 -11.37 -16.29 11.76
C GLU A 214 -12.16 -15.70 10.58
N THR A 215 -13.48 -15.89 10.56
CA THR A 215 -14.36 -15.32 9.51
C THR A 215 -14.46 -13.80 9.56
N ALA A 216 -14.00 -13.15 10.64
CA ALA A 216 -13.98 -11.69 10.75
C ALA A 216 -12.76 -11.07 10.01
N TYR A 217 -11.78 -11.89 9.65
CA TYR A 217 -10.54 -11.44 9.02
C TYR A 217 -10.79 -10.64 7.73
N ASP A 218 -11.53 -11.24 6.79
CA ASP A 218 -11.78 -10.65 5.47
C ASP A 218 -12.51 -9.30 5.57
N ALA A 219 -13.44 -9.18 6.53
CA ALA A 219 -14.17 -7.95 6.77
C ALA A 219 -13.26 -6.84 7.33
N GLY A 220 -12.39 -7.18 8.28
CA GLY A 220 -11.40 -6.23 8.83
C GLY A 220 -10.39 -5.77 7.78
N PHE A 221 -9.87 -6.71 6.98
CA PHE A 221 -8.98 -6.42 5.86
C PHE A 221 -9.67 -5.50 4.84
N ALA A 222 -10.88 -5.85 4.39
CA ALA A 222 -11.62 -5.07 3.40
C ALA A 222 -11.95 -3.65 3.89
N ALA A 223 -12.35 -3.49 5.16
CA ALA A 223 -12.63 -2.18 5.75
C ALA A 223 -11.40 -1.26 5.76
N GLU A 224 -10.21 -1.80 6.03
CA GLU A 224 -8.97 -1.02 5.96
C GLU A 224 -8.59 -0.68 4.51
N ARG A 225 -8.79 -1.60 3.55
CA ARG A 225 -8.59 -1.30 2.12
C ARG A 225 -9.54 -0.21 1.62
N GLU A 226 -10.78 -0.21 2.08
CA GLU A 226 -11.76 0.83 1.77
C GLU A 226 -11.32 2.20 2.32
N TRP A 227 -10.86 2.25 3.57
CA TRP A 227 -10.33 3.47 4.17
C TRP A 227 -9.10 3.99 3.41
N GLN A 228 -8.15 3.10 3.08
CA GLN A 228 -6.93 3.44 2.32
C GLN A 228 -7.27 4.01 0.95
N LEU A 229 -8.24 3.41 0.25
CA LEU A 229 -8.68 3.88 -1.05
C LEU A 229 -9.36 5.24 -0.93
N GLY A 230 -10.22 5.43 0.08
CA GLY A 230 -10.84 6.73 0.36
C GLY A 230 -9.82 7.83 0.64
N TRP A 231 -8.79 7.53 1.43
CA TRP A 231 -7.69 8.44 1.73
C TRP A 231 -6.97 8.91 0.44
N LEU A 232 -6.68 7.98 -0.47
CA LEU A 232 -6.03 8.28 -1.75
C LEU A 232 -6.96 9.07 -2.67
N SER A 233 -8.20 8.61 -2.85
CA SER A 233 -9.18 9.26 -3.72
C SER A 233 -9.40 10.72 -3.34
N GLU A 234 -9.54 11.02 -2.05
CA GLU A 234 -9.71 12.38 -1.54
C GLU A 234 -8.53 13.27 -1.92
N ARG A 235 -7.30 12.83 -1.64
CA ARG A 235 -6.08 13.63 -1.85
C ARG A 235 -5.67 13.77 -3.30
N LEU A 236 -5.90 12.73 -4.10
CA LEU A 236 -5.60 12.73 -5.52
C LEU A 236 -6.68 13.44 -6.35
N GLY A 237 -7.81 13.80 -5.73
CA GLY A 237 -8.96 14.36 -6.43
C GLY A 237 -9.57 13.38 -7.44
N ILE A 238 -9.33 12.08 -7.25
CA ILE A 238 -9.83 11.01 -8.10
C ILE A 238 -11.18 10.59 -7.54
N ARG A 239 -12.26 10.89 -8.27
CA ARG A 239 -13.60 10.50 -7.86
C ARG A 239 -13.78 8.99 -7.98
N THR A 240 -14.21 8.37 -6.87
CA THR A 240 -14.96 7.12 -6.87
C THR A 240 -16.35 7.42 -7.41
N ASP A 241 -16.50 7.59 -8.71
CA ASP A 241 -17.84 7.62 -9.29
C ASP A 241 -18.43 6.20 -9.15
N ALA A 242 -19.58 6.15 -8.49
CA ALA A 242 -20.36 4.98 -8.10
C ALA A 242 -21.00 4.23 -9.28
#